data_AF-A0A951MWZ4-F1
#
_entry.id   AF-A0A951MWZ4-F1
#
_cell.length_a   1.000
_cell.length_b   1.000
_cell.length_c   1.000
_cell.angle_alpha   90.00
_cell.angle_beta   90.00
_cell.angle_gamma   90.00
#
_symmetry.space_group_name_H-M   'P 1'
#
loop_
_entity.id
_entity.type
_entity.pdbx_description
1 polymer ?
#
loop_
_entity_poly.entity_id
_entity_poly.type
_entity_poly.pdbx_seq_one_letter_code
_entity_poly.pdbx_strand_id
1 'polypeptide(L)'
;MGSTMVASPRVWEPPLPLSPPCSIPVAPGVDLVETDEGGQVWLNGMISFVWAADDEVGRRLAAVSLVETKAARQRQVAAAFGVDETTVWRWRRDRDQAGVAGLVGERPGPRG
;
A
#
# COMPACT_ATOMS: atom_id res chain seq x y z
N MET A 1 -30.14 -40.03 0.16
CA MET A 1 -28.93 -39.79 -0.66
C MET A 1 -28.41 -38.41 -0.31
N GLY A 2 -27.46 -38.30 0.62
CA GLY A 2 -26.89 -37.02 1.03
C GLY A 2 -25.70 -36.69 0.13
N SER A 3 -25.79 -35.60 -0.63
CA SER A 3 -24.66 -35.09 -1.41
C SER A 3 -23.64 -34.46 -0.46
N THR A 4 -22.50 -35.12 -0.29
CA THR A 4 -21.33 -34.54 0.38
C THR A 4 -20.75 -33.44 -0.50
N MET A 5 -20.88 -32.18 -0.06
CA MET A 5 -20.20 -31.04 -0.67
C MET A 5 -18.69 -31.19 -0.43
N VAL A 6 -17.94 -31.57 -1.47
CA VAL A 6 -16.47 -31.57 -1.42
C VAL A 6 -16.03 -30.12 -1.51
N ALA A 7 -15.52 -29.57 -0.40
CA ALA A 7 -14.86 -28.27 -0.40
C ALA A 7 -13.65 -28.37 -1.34
N SER A 8 -13.71 -27.68 -2.49
CA SER A 8 -12.54 -27.56 -3.35
C SER A 8 -11.45 -26.80 -2.58
N PRO A 9 -10.21 -27.31 -2.52
CA PRO A 9 -9.13 -26.56 -1.92
C PRO A 9 -8.99 -25.25 -2.70
N ARG A 10 -8.93 -24.12 -1.98
CA ARG A 10 -8.54 -22.85 -2.60
C ARG A 10 -7.14 -23.05 -3.17
N VAL A 11 -7.05 -23.20 -4.49
CA VAL A 11 -5.79 -23.17 -5.20
C VAL A 11 -5.26 -21.75 -5.05
N TRP A 12 -4.16 -21.61 -4.32
CA TRP A 12 -3.40 -20.38 -4.32
C TRP A 12 -2.67 -20.29 -5.66
N GLU A 13 -3.08 -19.33 -6.49
CA GLU A 13 -2.38 -19.01 -7.72
C GLU A 13 -1.40 -17.86 -7.43
N PRO A 14 -0.11 -18.01 -7.74
CA PRO A 14 0.85 -16.94 -7.52
C PRO A 14 0.50 -15.71 -8.37
N PRO A 15 0.81 -14.49 -7.89
CA PRO A 15 0.72 -13.28 -8.69
C PRO A 15 1.35 -13.45 -10.08
N LEU A 16 0.68 -12.94 -11.11
CA LEU A 16 1.30 -12.83 -12.42
C LEU A 16 2.59 -12.00 -12.29
N PRO A 17 3.73 -12.43 -12.85
CA PRO A 17 5.02 -11.74 -12.73
C PRO A 17 5.09 -10.54 -13.68
N LEU A 18 4.10 -9.65 -13.57
CA LEU A 18 3.97 -8.45 -14.37
C LEU A 18 4.33 -7.25 -13.48
N SER A 19 5.61 -6.89 -13.48
CA SER A 19 6.10 -5.68 -12.84
C SER A 19 6.26 -4.58 -13.89
N PRO A 20 5.73 -3.37 -13.67
CA PRO A 20 5.96 -2.24 -14.55
C PRO A 20 7.47 -1.95 -14.70
N PRO A 21 7.93 -1.44 -15.86
CA PRO A 21 9.29 -0.94 -15.98
C PRO A 21 9.58 0.12 -14.90
N CYS A 22 10.79 0.07 -14.34
CA CYS A 22 11.25 1.01 -13.31
C CYS A 22 10.48 0.93 -11.97
N SER A 23 9.74 -0.15 -11.70
CA SER A 23 9.14 -0.36 -10.38
C SER A 23 10.17 -0.81 -9.33
N ILE A 24 9.88 -0.48 -8.08
CA ILE A 24 10.52 -1.01 -6.88
C ILE A 24 9.60 -2.13 -6.35
N PRO A 25 10.10 -3.38 -6.24
CA PRO A 25 9.31 -4.45 -5.65
C PRO A 25 9.17 -4.24 -4.15
N VAL A 26 7.93 -4.22 -3.65
CA VAL A 26 7.61 -4.04 -2.22
C VAL A 26 7.45 -5.41 -1.54
N ALA A 27 6.70 -6.30 -2.17
CA ALA A 27 6.36 -7.65 -1.73
C ALA A 27 5.98 -8.51 -2.95
N PRO A 28 5.82 -9.84 -2.82
CA PRO A 28 5.35 -10.66 -3.93
C PRO A 28 4.02 -10.15 -4.49
N GLY A 29 4.00 -9.79 -5.78
CA GLY A 29 2.84 -9.22 -6.45
C GLY A 29 2.54 -7.76 -6.08
N VAL A 30 3.46 -7.03 -5.45
CA VAL A 30 3.30 -5.61 -5.11
C VAL A 30 4.48 -4.81 -5.64
N ASP A 31 4.20 -3.88 -6.54
CA ASP A 31 5.18 -3.02 -7.19
C ASP A 31 4.83 -1.55 -6.96
N LEU A 32 5.84 -0.73 -6.67
CA LEU A 32 5.73 0.72 -6.48
C LEU A 32 6.49 1.45 -7.59
N VAL A 33 5.88 2.47 -8.19
CA VAL A 33 6.56 3.42 -9.07
C VAL A 33 6.37 4.81 -8.45
N GLU A 34 7.45 5.50 -8.11
CA GLU A 34 7.42 6.91 -7.70
C GLU A 34 8.31 7.75 -8.62
N THR A 35 7.79 8.88 -9.06
CA THR A 35 8.46 9.87 -9.90
C THR A 35 8.16 11.28 -9.36
N ASP A 36 8.77 12.29 -9.96
CA ASP A 36 8.49 13.69 -9.62
C ASP A 36 7.06 14.13 -10.00
N GLU A 37 6.31 13.31 -10.75
CA GLU A 37 4.92 13.57 -11.13
C GLU A 37 3.91 12.91 -10.17
N GLY A 38 4.37 12.08 -9.24
CA GLY A 38 3.54 11.33 -8.30
C GLY A 38 3.92 9.86 -8.26
N GLY A 39 2.95 8.99 -8.02
CA GLY A 39 3.25 7.57 -7.91
C GLY A 39 2.08 6.64 -8.09
N GLN A 40 2.40 5.36 -8.20
CA GLN A 40 1.48 4.29 -8.54
C GLN A 40 1.84 3.03 -7.76
N VAL A 41 0.83 2.33 -7.24
CA VAL A 41 0.97 0.99 -6.68
C VAL A 41 0.26 0.00 -7.57
N TRP A 42 0.96 -1.09 -7.88
CA TRP A 42 0.50 -2.18 -8.71
C TRP A 42 0.37 -3.45 -7.87
N LEU A 43 -0.80 -4.07 -7.92
CA LEU A 43 -1.09 -5.36 -7.30
C LEU A 43 -1.28 -6.40 -8.40
N ASN A 44 -0.43 -7.42 -8.42
CA ASN A 44 -0.46 -8.51 -9.40
C ASN A 44 -0.51 -8.02 -10.85
N GLY A 45 0.22 -6.94 -11.17
CA GLY A 45 0.22 -6.32 -12.50
C GLY A 45 -0.96 -5.39 -12.79
N MET A 46 -1.83 -5.11 -11.82
CA MET A 46 -2.96 -4.17 -11.95
C MET A 46 -2.74 -2.91 -11.10
N ILE A 47 -2.88 -1.74 -11.71
CA ILE A 47 -2.82 -0.47 -10.98
C ILE A 47 -3.96 -0.40 -9.97
N SER A 48 -3.63 -0.13 -8.71
CA SER A 48 -4.58 -0.11 -7.58
C SER A 48 -4.65 1.24 -6.90
N PHE A 49 -3.55 1.98 -6.88
CA PHE A 49 -3.50 3.36 -6.38
C PHE A 49 -2.69 4.22 -7.33
N VAL A 50 -3.11 5.48 -7.46
CA VAL A 50 -2.42 6.55 -8.18
C VAL A 50 -2.56 7.82 -7.37
N TRP A 51 -1.49 8.61 -7.28
CA TRP A 51 -1.50 9.94 -6.68
C TRP A 51 -0.65 10.90 -7.50
N ALA A 52 -0.98 12.18 -7.45
CA ALA A 52 -0.19 13.26 -8.02
C ALA A 52 0.99 13.63 -7.10
N ALA A 53 1.97 14.36 -7.64
CA ALA A 53 3.17 14.79 -6.91
C ALA A 53 2.87 15.54 -5.59
N ASP A 54 1.78 16.29 -5.54
CA ASP A 54 1.34 17.08 -4.38
C ASP A 54 0.30 16.35 -3.50
N ASP A 55 -0.13 15.15 -3.89
CA ASP A 55 -1.11 14.35 -3.16
C ASP A 55 -0.45 13.42 -2.14
N GLU A 56 0.06 14.04 -1.08
CA GLU A 56 0.61 13.36 0.08
C GLU A 56 -0.41 12.44 0.77
N VAL A 57 -1.70 12.78 0.71
CA VAL A 57 -2.77 11.99 1.34
C VAL A 57 -3.00 10.70 0.57
N GLY A 58 -3.07 10.77 -0.75
CA GLY A 58 -3.17 9.62 -1.65
C GLY A 58 -1.97 8.69 -1.50
N ARG A 59 -0.75 9.25 -1.45
CA ARG A 59 0.48 8.49 -1.19
C ARG A 59 0.42 7.70 0.12
N ARG A 60 0.00 8.35 1.22
CA ARG A 60 -0.14 7.70 2.54
C ARG A 60 -1.26 6.67 2.56
N LEU A 61 -2.36 6.96 1.88
CA LEU A 61 -3.49 6.03 1.76
C LEU A 61 -3.07 4.75 1.05
N ALA A 62 -2.27 4.84 -0.02
CA ALA A 62 -1.72 3.69 -0.70
C ALA A 62 -0.84 2.85 0.23
N ALA A 63 0.11 3.49 0.94
CA ALA A 63 0.99 2.82 1.90
C ALA A 63 0.22 2.08 3.01
N VAL A 64 -0.77 2.75 3.62
CA VAL A 64 -1.59 2.18 4.70
C VAL A 64 -2.46 1.02 4.18
N SER A 65 -3.08 1.18 3.02
CA SER A 65 -3.94 0.16 2.41
C SER A 65 -3.16 -1.13 2.13
N LEU A 66 -1.90 -1.06 1.73
CA LEU A 66 -1.04 -2.23 1.52
C LEU A 66 -0.83 -3.06 2.80
N VAL A 67 -0.71 -2.39 3.95
CA VAL A 67 -0.54 -3.08 5.24
C VAL A 67 -1.86 -3.64 5.74
N GLU A 68 -2.94 -2.88 5.63
CA GLU A 68 -4.28 -3.29 6.09
C GLU A 68 -4.82 -4.50 5.32
N THR A 69 -4.63 -4.50 4.00
CA THR A 69 -5.00 -5.64 3.13
C THR A 69 -4.04 -6.83 3.24
N LYS A 70 -2.95 -6.68 4.01
CA LYS A 70 -1.87 -7.66 4.16
C LYS A 70 -1.14 -7.98 2.85
N ALA A 71 -1.23 -7.09 1.86
CA ALA A 71 -0.48 -7.20 0.61
C ALA A 71 1.04 -7.03 0.85
N ALA A 72 1.43 -6.23 1.84
CA ALA A 72 2.82 -6.08 2.26
C ALA A 72 2.94 -5.91 3.78
N ARG A 73 4.10 -6.29 4.34
CA ARG A 73 4.41 -6.02 5.76
C ARG A 73 4.79 -4.55 5.94
N GLN A 74 4.54 -4.01 7.14
CA GLN A 74 4.81 -2.60 7.46
C GLN A 74 6.25 -2.16 7.14
N ARG A 75 7.27 -2.93 7.59
CA ARG A 75 8.68 -2.70 7.22
C ARG A 75 8.97 -2.67 5.71
N GLN A 76 8.25 -3.46 4.91
CA GLN A 76 8.45 -3.51 3.46
C GLN A 76 7.89 -2.24 2.81
N VAL A 77 6.71 -1.82 3.26
CA VAL A 77 6.10 -0.56 2.85
C VAL A 77 6.99 0.62 3.25
N ALA A 78 7.47 0.65 4.49
CA ALA A 78 8.35 1.71 4.98
C ALA A 78 9.61 1.87 4.09
N ALA A 79 10.29 0.76 3.80
CA ALA A 79 11.47 0.75 2.95
C ALA A 79 11.16 1.23 1.52
N ALA A 80 10.08 0.75 0.91
CA ALA A 80 9.72 1.13 -0.46
C ALA A 80 9.29 2.59 -0.59
N PHE A 81 8.54 3.11 0.38
CA PHE A 81 8.07 4.50 0.41
C PHE A 81 9.12 5.46 1.01
N GLY A 82 10.34 5.00 1.33
CA GLY A 82 11.41 5.86 1.85
C GLY A 82 11.08 6.55 3.18
N VAL A 83 10.32 5.89 4.07
CA VAL A 83 9.94 6.43 5.39
C VAL A 83 10.29 5.45 6.50
N ASP A 84 10.31 5.93 7.75
CA ASP A 84 10.47 5.05 8.91
C ASP A 84 9.26 4.14 9.15
N GLU A 85 9.50 2.94 9.68
CA GLU A 85 8.43 1.99 10.01
C GLU A 85 7.46 2.55 11.07
N THR A 86 7.93 3.42 11.95
CA THR A 86 7.09 4.13 12.94
C THR A 86 6.18 5.17 12.30
N THR A 87 6.59 5.78 11.18
CA THR A 87 5.77 6.71 10.41
C THR A 87 4.59 5.99 9.76
N VAL A 88 4.83 4.82 9.17
CA VAL A 88 3.75 3.98 8.63
C VAL A 88 2.79 3.52 9.74
N TRP A 89 3.31 3.16 10.92
CA TRP A 89 2.47 2.84 12.08
C TRP A 89 1.57 4.00 12.50
N ARG A 90 2.11 5.23 12.55
CA ARG A 90 1.33 6.43 12.88
C ARG A 90 0.22 6.66 11.85
N TRP A 91 0.53 6.60 10.56
CA TRP A 91 -0.49 6.74 9.50
C TRP A 91 -1.62 5.72 9.65
N ARG A 92 -1.31 4.46 9.96
CA ARG A 92 -2.34 3.43 10.22
C ARG A 92 -3.20 3.78 11.44
N ARG A 93 -2.57 4.22 12.54
CA ARG A 93 -3.28 4.65 13.75
C ARG A 93 -4.22 5.83 13.46
N ASP A 94 -3.74 6.82 12.72
CA ASP A 94 -4.52 8.03 12.41
C ASP A 94 -5.65 7.72 11.41
N ARG A 95 -5.40 6.79 10.47
CA ARG A 95 -6.41 6.19 9.59
C ARG A 95 -7.52 5.48 10.37
N ASP A 96 -7.15 4.66 11.35
CA ASP A 96 -8.09 3.94 12.21
C ASP A 96 -8.96 4.90 13.03
N GLN A 97 -8.39 6.04 13.45
CA GLN A 97 -9.07 7.02 14.31
C GLN A 97 -9.96 8.00 13.53
N ALA A 98 -9.53 8.43 12.35
CA ALA A 98 -10.16 9.55 11.62
C ALA A 98 -10.39 9.28 10.12
N GLY A 99 -10.22 8.03 9.65
CA GLY A 99 -10.38 7.66 8.25
C GLY A 99 -9.35 8.34 7.35
N VAL A 100 -9.73 8.71 6.12
CA VAL A 100 -8.81 9.40 5.18
C VAL A 100 -8.34 10.74 5.77
N ALA A 101 -9.21 11.43 6.51
CA ALA A 101 -8.89 12.74 7.07
C ALA A 101 -7.71 12.70 8.05
N GLY A 102 -7.51 11.57 8.75
CA GLY A 102 -6.36 11.38 9.64
C GLY A 102 -5.02 11.29 8.92
N LEU A 103 -4.99 11.10 7.60
CA LEU A 103 -3.76 11.04 6.81
C LEU A 103 -3.28 12.42 6.33
N VAL A 104 -4.09 13.46 6.50
CA VAL A 104 -3.70 14.85 6.21
C VAL A 104 -2.59 15.24 7.18
N GLY A 105 -1.41 15.55 6.65
CA GLY A 105 -0.28 15.93 7.49
C GLY A 105 -0.57 17.21 8.24
N GLU A 106 -0.35 17.21 9.55
CA GLU A 106 -0.30 18.46 10.30
C GLU A 106 0.92 19.25 9.85
N ARG A 107 0.70 20.49 9.38
CA ARG A 107 1.81 21.39 9.07
C ARG A 107 2.51 21.71 10.40
N PRO A 108 3.80 21.39 10.58
CA PRO A 108 4.50 21.72 11.81
C PRO A 108 4.39 23.23 12.02
N GLY A 109 3.89 23.65 13.20
CA GLY A 109 3.87 25.06 13.59
C GLY A 109 5.28 25.65 13.54
N PRO A 110 5.41 26.98 13.48
CA PRO A 110 6.72 27.62 13.47
C PRO A 110 7.55 27.10 14.65
N ARG A 111 8.75 26.59 14.36
CA ARG A 111 9.74 26.35 15.41
C ARG A 111 10.17 27.72 15.89
N GLY A 112 9.78 28.06 17.12
CA GLY A 112 10.22 29.26 17.82
C GLY A 112 11.73 29.27 18.03
#